data_AF-A0A9C6XAD4-F1
#
_entry.id   AF-A0A9C6XAD4-F1
#
_cell.length_a   1.000
_cell.length_b   1.000
_cell.length_c   1.000
_cell.angle_alpha   90.00
_cell.angle_beta   90.00
_cell.angle_gamma   90.00
#
_symmetry.space_group_name_H-M   'P 1'
#
loop_
_entity.id
_entity.type
_entity.pdbx_description
1 polymer ?
#
loop_
_entity_poly.entity_id
_entity_poly.type
_entity_poly.pdbx_seq_one_letter_code
_entity_poly.pdbx_strand_id
1 'polypeptide(L)'
;MQSDNAAFQYDPTDPTATSARREKAKMDMAHATSVKNGTQMELPLPLRNVPMTERHNKDAEADEYDPFDHREVDHPLTNFDVLFHMMKASCGSGILAMPQAFYHAGYILGLAGTAVIGFLCTYCVHILIQSEYAVCKRRKVPSMNYHEIARESFLEGPPIMRKFSKVAEYTEHVFLCIYQIGTMSVYTVFVANSFKVVADQHGTAIDIRLYMCMLLIPLILLNFVRNLKYLAPLSSFALVATVAAFGVTLKYVFTDLPPLSERDPVGEVQNWPLFFGTVIFALEAIGVVVPLGNEMRRPRKYLGLTGVLNRGMVPIVLLYIFMGFFGYIKYGAKTTGSITLNLPEDEL
;
A
#
# COMPACT_ATOMS: atom_id res chain seq x y z
N MET A 1 32.53 -27.69 21.25
CA MET A 1 33.46 -28.40 20.35
C MET A 1 33.27 -27.77 18.97
N GLN A 2 34.33 -27.12 18.49
CA GLN A 2 34.57 -26.55 17.15
C GLN A 2 34.18 -27.53 16.03
N SER A 3 33.94 -27.20 14.75
CA SER A 3 34.21 -26.03 13.89
C SER A 3 33.37 -26.16 12.58
N ASP A 4 33.08 -25.06 11.91
CA ASP A 4 33.52 -24.76 10.52
C ASP A 4 32.77 -23.56 9.94
N ASN A 5 33.29 -22.37 10.27
CA ASN A 5 33.09 -21.14 9.53
C ASN A 5 34.14 -21.10 8.40
N ALA A 6 33.73 -21.29 7.15
CA ALA A 6 34.57 -20.95 6.00
C ALA A 6 34.21 -19.54 5.53
N ALA A 7 34.94 -18.55 6.04
CA ALA A 7 34.99 -17.21 5.48
C ALA A 7 35.70 -17.26 4.13
N PHE A 8 35.06 -16.75 3.07
CA PHE A 8 35.71 -16.53 1.78
C PHE A 8 36.77 -15.44 1.96
N GLN A 9 38.04 -15.85 1.94
CA GLN A 9 39.20 -14.99 2.13
C GLN A 9 39.56 -14.30 0.81
N TYR A 10 39.63 -12.98 0.84
CA TYR A 10 39.92 -12.10 -0.31
C TYR A 10 41.39 -12.17 -0.71
N ASP A 11 41.68 -12.61 -1.95
CA ASP A 11 43.00 -12.59 -2.57
C ASP A 11 43.13 -11.37 -3.50
N PRO A 12 43.97 -10.36 -3.17
CA PRO A 12 44.14 -9.15 -3.98
C PRO A 12 44.98 -9.34 -5.25
N THR A 13 45.42 -10.56 -5.59
CA THR A 13 46.25 -10.82 -6.78
C THR A 13 45.52 -11.53 -7.92
N ASP A 14 44.20 -11.77 -7.80
CA ASP A 14 43.40 -12.46 -8.82
C ASP A 14 43.21 -11.60 -10.10
N PRO A 15 43.78 -12.01 -11.26
CA PRO A 15 43.65 -11.26 -12.51
C PRO A 15 42.21 -11.27 -13.08
N THR A 16 41.32 -12.15 -12.63
CA THR A 16 39.90 -12.19 -13.05
C THR A 16 39.04 -11.12 -12.37
N ALA A 17 39.40 -10.69 -11.16
CA ALA A 17 38.75 -9.56 -10.48
C ALA A 17 39.01 -8.22 -11.18
N THR A 18 40.10 -8.13 -11.94
CA THR A 18 40.51 -6.92 -12.67
C THR A 18 39.80 -6.78 -14.01
N SER A 19 39.45 -7.89 -14.69
CA SER A 19 38.63 -7.87 -15.90
C SER A 19 37.17 -7.58 -15.59
N ALA A 20 36.61 -8.19 -14.55
CA ALA A 20 35.23 -7.95 -14.10
C ALA A 20 35.02 -6.50 -13.62
N ARG A 21 36.02 -5.88 -12.96
CA ARG A 21 35.98 -4.45 -12.60
C ARG A 21 36.10 -3.54 -13.82
N ARG A 22 36.86 -3.91 -14.86
CA ARG A 22 36.92 -3.16 -16.13
C ARG A 22 35.62 -3.26 -16.92
N GLU A 23 34.94 -4.41 -16.86
CA GLU A 23 33.65 -4.63 -17.52
C GLU A 23 32.52 -3.90 -16.79
N LYS A 24 32.52 -3.94 -15.44
CA LYS A 24 31.63 -3.15 -14.60
C LYS A 24 31.84 -1.64 -14.76
N ALA A 25 33.10 -1.17 -14.80
CA ALA A 25 33.40 0.24 -15.07
C ALA A 25 33.01 0.69 -16.49
N LYS A 26 33.07 -0.21 -17.49
CA LYS A 26 32.57 0.05 -18.85
C LYS A 26 31.04 0.09 -18.89
N MET A 27 30.34 -0.79 -18.15
CA MET A 27 28.88 -0.77 -18.01
C MET A 27 28.40 0.47 -17.25
N ASP A 28 29.07 0.85 -16.17
CA ASP A 28 28.76 2.04 -15.38
C ASP A 28 29.02 3.34 -16.17
N MET A 29 30.09 3.38 -16.99
CA MET A 29 30.32 4.48 -17.94
C MET A 29 29.27 4.50 -19.06
N ALA A 30 28.85 3.35 -19.59
CA ALA A 30 27.79 3.27 -20.60
C ALA A 30 26.44 3.73 -20.03
N HIS A 31 26.12 3.36 -18.79
CA HIS A 31 24.91 3.77 -18.09
C HIS A 31 24.93 5.26 -17.72
N ALA A 32 26.08 5.79 -17.28
CA ALA A 32 26.24 7.22 -16.98
C ALA A 32 26.24 8.11 -18.24
N THR A 33 26.70 7.59 -19.38
CA THR A 33 26.66 8.30 -20.67
C THR A 33 25.25 8.29 -21.28
N SER A 34 24.48 7.21 -21.07
CA SER A 34 23.07 7.11 -21.45
C SER A 34 22.17 8.09 -20.71
N VAL A 35 22.44 8.32 -19.41
CA VAL A 35 21.66 9.26 -18.57
C VAL A 35 22.04 10.73 -18.86
N LYS A 36 23.30 11.03 -19.23
CA LYS A 36 23.75 12.41 -19.49
C LYS A 36 23.42 12.96 -20.89
N ASN A 37 23.24 12.11 -21.90
CA ASN A 37 23.10 12.56 -23.29
C ASN A 37 21.66 12.73 -23.78
N GLY A 38 20.64 12.61 -22.93
CA GLY A 38 19.24 12.88 -23.31
C GLY A 38 18.81 12.14 -24.59
N THR A 39 19.44 11.01 -24.87
CA THR A 39 19.18 10.25 -26.09
C THR A 39 17.90 9.51 -25.80
N GLN A 40 16.80 10.02 -26.38
CA GLN A 40 15.56 9.27 -26.49
C GLN A 40 15.93 7.85 -26.90
N MET A 41 15.63 6.89 -26.03
CA MET A 41 15.52 5.51 -26.45
C MET A 41 14.54 5.53 -27.62
N GLU A 42 15.04 5.36 -28.84
CA GLU A 42 14.19 5.28 -30.02
C GLU A 42 13.19 4.16 -29.73
N LEU A 43 11.94 4.56 -29.49
CA LEU A 43 10.84 3.63 -29.35
C LEU A 43 10.85 2.74 -30.59
N PRO A 44 10.69 1.42 -30.46
CA PRO A 44 10.39 0.61 -31.62
C PRO A 44 9.16 1.22 -32.30
N LEU A 45 9.26 1.41 -33.62
CA LEU A 45 8.26 2.05 -34.48
C LEU A 45 6.82 1.67 -34.08
N PRO A 46 5.85 2.61 -34.14
CA PRO A 46 4.46 2.30 -33.86
C PRO A 46 4.02 1.10 -34.72
N LEU A 47 3.33 0.12 -34.12
CA LEU A 47 2.78 -1.13 -34.70
C LEU A 47 1.82 -0.92 -35.91
N ARG A 48 1.78 0.28 -36.48
CA ARG A 48 0.93 0.72 -37.57
C ARG A 48 1.29 0.06 -38.91
N ASN A 49 2.51 -0.46 -39.07
CA ASN A 49 2.97 -1.03 -40.35
C ASN A 49 3.36 -2.52 -40.28
N VAL A 50 3.05 -3.19 -39.15
CA VAL A 50 3.43 -4.58 -38.89
C VAL A 50 2.31 -5.50 -39.39
N PRO A 51 2.53 -6.35 -40.41
CA PRO A 51 1.54 -7.29 -40.93
C PRO A 51 0.96 -8.17 -39.82
N MET A 52 -0.29 -8.65 -39.97
CA MET A 52 -0.97 -9.53 -39.00
C MET A 52 -0.13 -10.75 -38.57
N THR A 53 0.70 -11.27 -39.49
CA THR A 53 1.68 -12.34 -39.26
C THR A 53 2.81 -11.94 -38.31
N GLU A 54 3.31 -10.71 -38.35
CA GLU A 54 4.34 -10.23 -37.42
C GLU A 54 3.77 -9.87 -36.04
N ARG A 55 2.48 -9.54 -35.92
CA ARG A 55 1.81 -9.45 -34.60
C ARG A 55 1.72 -10.82 -33.94
N HIS A 56 1.30 -11.84 -34.71
CA HIS A 56 1.32 -13.23 -34.25
C HIS A 56 2.73 -13.69 -33.83
N ASN A 57 3.78 -13.28 -34.57
CA ASN A 57 5.17 -13.57 -34.17
C ASN A 57 5.63 -12.78 -32.95
N LYS A 58 5.21 -11.53 -32.75
CA LYS A 58 5.51 -10.77 -31.52
C LYS A 58 4.76 -11.31 -30.31
N ASP A 59 3.54 -11.82 -30.49
CA ASP A 59 2.80 -12.52 -29.44
C ASP A 59 3.47 -13.88 -29.12
N ALA A 60 4.01 -14.58 -30.13
CA ALA A 60 4.79 -15.80 -29.97
C ALA A 60 6.19 -15.58 -29.33
N GLU A 61 6.89 -14.48 -29.66
CA GLU A 61 8.15 -14.07 -28.99
C GLU A 61 7.92 -13.48 -27.60
N ALA A 62 6.77 -12.82 -27.38
CA ALA A 62 6.37 -12.39 -26.05
C ALA A 62 6.09 -13.60 -25.15
N ASP A 63 5.66 -14.73 -25.72
CA ASP A 63 5.44 -15.98 -24.97
C ASP A 63 6.71 -16.58 -24.35
N GLU A 64 7.90 -16.20 -24.84
CA GLU A 64 9.17 -16.66 -24.28
C GLU A 64 9.73 -15.74 -23.18
N TYR A 65 9.29 -14.47 -23.12
CA TYR A 65 9.77 -13.52 -22.10
C TYR A 65 8.92 -13.60 -20.83
N ASP A 66 9.53 -13.99 -19.70
CA ASP A 66 8.93 -13.79 -18.37
C ASP A 66 9.55 -12.55 -17.70
N PRO A 67 8.77 -11.47 -17.46
CA PRO A 67 9.22 -10.31 -16.70
C PRO A 67 9.85 -10.66 -15.36
N PHE A 68 9.36 -11.71 -14.70
CA PHE A 68 9.81 -12.09 -13.36
C PHE A 68 11.23 -12.63 -13.31
N ASP A 69 11.70 -13.26 -14.39
CA ASP A 69 13.05 -13.84 -14.47
C ASP A 69 14.12 -12.76 -14.72
N HIS A 70 13.70 -11.56 -15.11
CA HIS A 70 14.57 -10.43 -15.47
C HIS A 70 14.56 -9.31 -14.41
N ARG A 71 13.93 -9.54 -13.24
CA ARG A 71 13.93 -8.60 -12.12
C ARG A 71 15.23 -8.71 -11.32
N GLU A 72 15.99 -7.63 -11.25
CA GLU A 72 17.10 -7.48 -10.31
C GLU A 72 16.62 -6.77 -9.06
N VAL A 73 16.52 -7.50 -7.95
CA VAL A 73 16.06 -6.99 -6.66
C VAL A 73 17.19 -7.12 -5.64
N ASP A 74 17.69 -5.99 -5.12
CA ASP A 74 18.82 -5.97 -4.18
C ASP A 74 18.53 -6.74 -2.89
N HIS A 75 17.29 -6.61 -2.36
CA HIS A 75 16.86 -7.22 -1.10
C HIS A 75 15.46 -7.85 -1.26
N PRO A 76 15.38 -9.05 -1.88
CA PRO A 76 14.09 -9.62 -2.25
C PRO A 76 13.28 -10.04 -1.02
N LEU A 77 12.01 -9.62 -0.99
CA LEU A 77 11.08 -9.90 0.09
C LEU A 77 10.55 -11.34 0.03
N THR A 78 10.49 -12.02 1.17
CA THR A 78 9.80 -13.30 1.26
C THR A 78 8.29 -13.10 1.21
N ASN A 79 7.54 -14.18 0.94
CA ASN A 79 6.08 -14.13 0.96
C ASN A 79 5.53 -13.65 2.32
N PHE A 80 6.20 -14.00 3.43
CA PHE A 80 5.79 -13.55 4.75
C PHE A 80 6.11 -12.08 4.99
N ASP A 81 7.25 -11.59 4.49
CA ASP A 81 7.59 -10.17 4.57
C ASP A 81 6.55 -9.33 3.83
N VAL A 82 6.16 -9.75 2.63
CA VAL A 82 5.11 -9.07 1.84
C VAL A 82 3.78 -9.06 2.59
N LEU A 83 3.35 -10.18 3.18
CA LEU A 83 2.15 -10.23 4.01
C LEU A 83 2.22 -9.24 5.18
N PHE A 84 3.37 -9.21 5.87
CA PHE A 84 3.59 -8.32 7.00
C PHE A 84 3.60 -6.85 6.57
N HIS A 85 4.18 -6.53 5.43
CA HIS A 85 4.15 -5.19 4.85
C HIS A 85 2.72 -4.77 4.47
N MET A 86 1.93 -5.66 3.87
CA MET A 86 0.51 -5.39 3.57
C MET A 86 -0.31 -5.15 4.83
N MET A 87 -0.15 -6.02 5.84
CA MET A 87 -0.80 -5.86 7.16
C MET A 87 -0.40 -4.53 7.80
N LYS A 88 0.90 -4.21 7.83
CA LYS A 88 1.41 -2.95 8.37
C LYS A 88 0.85 -1.73 7.65
N ALA A 89 0.77 -1.78 6.32
CA ALA A 89 0.22 -0.68 5.53
C ALA A 89 -1.28 -0.45 5.80
N SER A 90 -2.00 -1.52 6.18
CA SER A 90 -3.44 -1.50 6.41
C SER A 90 -3.81 -1.25 7.89
N CYS A 91 -2.94 -1.57 8.85
CA CYS A 91 -3.15 -1.29 10.27
C CYS A 91 -2.86 0.18 10.63
N GLY A 92 -3.55 1.11 9.96
CA GLY A 92 -3.44 2.56 10.16
C GLY A 92 -4.61 3.17 10.95
N SER A 93 -4.97 4.41 10.64
CA SER A 93 -6.13 5.09 11.24
C SER A 93 -7.48 4.58 10.70
N GLY A 94 -7.51 3.98 9.50
CA GLY A 94 -8.74 3.51 8.85
C GLY A 94 -9.50 2.44 9.63
N ILE A 95 -8.80 1.45 10.17
CA ILE A 95 -9.39 0.42 11.05
C ILE A 95 -10.02 0.99 12.31
N LEU A 96 -9.47 2.08 12.86
CA LEU A 96 -10.00 2.73 14.06
C LEU A 96 -11.29 3.50 13.78
N ALA A 97 -11.52 3.91 12.52
CA ALA A 97 -12.74 4.59 12.07
C ALA A 97 -13.87 3.61 11.65
N MET A 98 -13.58 2.30 11.53
CA MET A 98 -14.57 1.30 11.12
C MET A 98 -15.84 1.25 11.99
N PRO A 99 -15.79 1.42 13.32
CA PRO A 99 -17.01 1.47 14.13
C PRO A 99 -17.94 2.61 13.72
N GLN A 100 -17.38 3.77 13.35
CA GLN A 100 -18.17 4.90 12.89
C GLN A 100 -18.83 4.60 11.54
N ALA A 101 -18.12 3.90 10.66
CA ALA A 101 -18.69 3.42 9.41
C ALA A 101 -19.92 2.51 9.68
N PHE A 102 -19.79 1.57 10.63
CA PHE A 102 -20.89 0.69 11.02
C PHE A 102 -22.03 1.43 11.73
N TYR A 103 -21.74 2.52 12.46
CA TYR A 103 -22.77 3.42 12.97
C TYR A 103 -23.60 4.04 11.84
N HIS A 104 -22.95 4.45 10.74
CA HIS A 104 -23.63 5.03 9.58
C HIS A 104 -24.45 4.01 8.76
N ALA A 105 -24.02 2.75 8.70
CA ALA A 105 -24.66 1.71 7.89
C ALA A 105 -25.57 0.74 8.67
N GLY A 106 -25.43 0.62 9.98
CA GLY A 106 -26.00 -0.47 10.76
C GLY A 106 -25.18 -1.77 10.67
N TYR A 107 -25.40 -2.71 11.57
CA TYR A 107 -24.50 -3.86 11.72
C TYR A 107 -24.64 -4.91 10.59
N ILE A 108 -25.82 -5.09 10.00
CA ILE A 108 -26.04 -6.06 8.90
C ILE A 108 -25.44 -5.52 7.61
N LEU A 109 -25.80 -4.28 7.25
CA LEU A 109 -25.27 -3.63 6.06
C LEU A 109 -23.77 -3.36 6.21
N GLY A 110 -23.30 -3.00 7.41
CA GLY A 110 -21.88 -2.87 7.71
C GLY A 110 -21.12 -4.17 7.44
N LEU A 111 -21.60 -5.30 7.94
CA LEU A 111 -20.99 -6.62 7.73
C LEU A 111 -20.97 -7.02 6.26
N ALA A 112 -22.13 -7.05 5.60
CA ALA A 112 -22.25 -7.46 4.21
C ALA A 112 -21.56 -6.47 3.26
N GLY A 113 -21.76 -5.18 3.48
CA GLY A 113 -21.17 -4.09 2.69
C GLY A 113 -19.66 -4.09 2.77
N THR A 114 -19.08 -4.25 3.95
CA THR A 114 -17.61 -4.31 4.11
C THR A 114 -17.02 -5.53 3.42
N ALA A 115 -17.68 -6.70 3.50
CA ALA A 115 -17.24 -7.89 2.79
C ALA A 115 -17.30 -7.73 1.27
N VAL A 116 -18.37 -7.12 0.74
CA VAL A 116 -18.54 -6.84 -0.70
C VAL A 116 -17.51 -5.83 -1.18
N ILE A 117 -17.30 -4.73 -0.46
CA ILE A 117 -16.31 -3.71 -0.80
C ILE A 117 -14.90 -4.32 -0.74
N GLY A 118 -14.58 -5.09 0.29
CA GLY A 118 -13.31 -5.82 0.41
C GLY A 118 -13.05 -6.79 -0.74
N PHE A 119 -14.07 -7.54 -1.17
CA PHE A 119 -13.99 -8.39 -2.35
C PHE A 119 -13.74 -7.57 -3.62
N LEU A 120 -14.50 -6.49 -3.83
CA LEU A 120 -14.38 -5.62 -5.00
C LEU A 120 -12.99 -4.96 -5.08
N CYS A 121 -12.51 -4.37 -3.98
CA CYS A 121 -11.18 -3.78 -3.89
C CYS A 121 -10.10 -4.82 -4.21
N THR A 122 -10.20 -6.02 -3.60
CA THR A 122 -9.24 -7.10 -3.88
C THR A 122 -9.28 -7.50 -5.36
N TYR A 123 -10.47 -7.63 -5.94
CA TYR A 123 -10.65 -7.96 -7.35
C TYR A 123 -10.05 -6.90 -8.29
N CYS A 124 -10.27 -5.61 -8.01
CA CYS A 124 -9.65 -4.51 -8.74
C CYS A 124 -8.12 -4.58 -8.70
N VAL A 125 -7.55 -4.91 -7.55
CA VAL A 125 -6.10 -5.11 -7.41
C VAL A 125 -5.61 -6.31 -8.23
N HIS A 126 -6.34 -7.43 -8.27
CA HIS A 126 -5.98 -8.55 -9.16
C HIS A 126 -5.94 -8.12 -10.62
N ILE A 127 -6.96 -7.40 -11.10
CA ILE A 127 -7.00 -6.89 -12.47
C ILE A 127 -5.78 -6.00 -12.74
N LEU A 128 -5.45 -5.12 -11.80
CA LEU A 128 -4.33 -4.19 -11.95
C LEU A 128 -2.99 -4.91 -12.11
N ILE A 129 -2.69 -5.87 -11.24
CA ILE A 129 -1.42 -6.63 -11.29
C ILE A 129 -1.38 -7.56 -12.50
N GLN A 130 -2.52 -8.14 -12.91
CA GLN A 130 -2.59 -8.94 -14.14
C GLN A 130 -2.32 -8.07 -15.37
N SER A 131 -2.84 -6.85 -15.38
CA SER A 131 -2.63 -5.88 -16.46
C SER A 131 -1.16 -5.43 -16.49
N GLU A 132 -0.57 -5.11 -15.34
CA GLU A 132 0.87 -4.83 -15.22
C GLU A 132 1.69 -5.98 -15.82
N TYR A 133 1.45 -7.22 -15.39
CA TYR A 133 2.20 -8.38 -15.87
C TYR A 133 2.10 -8.55 -17.39
N ALA A 134 0.89 -8.41 -17.95
CA ALA A 134 0.67 -8.52 -19.40
C ALA A 134 1.44 -7.43 -20.17
N VAL A 135 1.41 -6.19 -19.69
CA VAL A 135 2.12 -5.07 -20.32
C VAL A 135 3.63 -5.23 -20.19
N CYS A 136 4.15 -5.60 -19.02
CA CYS A 136 5.56 -5.91 -18.79
C CYS A 136 6.07 -7.01 -19.74
N LYS A 137 5.28 -8.08 -19.90
CA LYS A 137 5.61 -9.20 -20.80
C LYS A 137 5.75 -8.73 -22.26
N ARG A 138 4.82 -7.90 -22.73
CA ARG A 138 4.82 -7.39 -24.12
C ARG A 138 5.87 -6.31 -24.36
N ARG A 139 6.18 -5.49 -23.35
CA ARG A 139 7.20 -4.45 -23.42
C ARG A 139 8.62 -4.96 -23.16
N LYS A 140 8.76 -6.22 -22.75
CA LYS A 140 10.04 -6.83 -22.37
C LYS A 140 10.75 -6.02 -21.27
N VAL A 141 9.98 -5.57 -20.27
CA VAL A 141 10.51 -4.88 -19.09
C VAL A 141 10.18 -5.68 -17.81
N PRO A 142 11.05 -5.63 -16.79
CA PRO A 142 10.90 -6.49 -15.62
C PRO A 142 9.77 -6.06 -14.67
N SER A 143 9.56 -4.75 -14.49
CA SER A 143 8.54 -4.18 -13.62
C SER A 143 8.15 -2.78 -14.09
N MET A 144 7.00 -2.30 -13.63
CA MET A 144 6.52 -0.94 -13.89
C MET A 144 5.90 -0.35 -12.63
N ASN A 145 5.92 0.97 -12.51
CA ASN A 145 5.16 1.73 -11.52
C ASN A 145 3.76 2.08 -12.05
N TYR A 146 2.87 2.56 -11.19
CA TYR A 146 1.47 2.83 -11.55
C TYR A 146 1.27 3.73 -12.79
N HIS A 147 1.96 4.87 -12.86
CA HIS A 147 1.89 5.81 -13.98
C HIS A 147 2.42 5.19 -15.28
N GLU A 148 3.48 4.38 -15.21
CA GLU A 148 4.04 3.65 -16.35
C GLU A 148 3.04 2.60 -16.85
N ILE A 149 2.41 1.84 -15.94
CA ILE A 149 1.35 0.89 -16.28
C ILE A 149 0.23 1.60 -17.04
N ALA A 150 -0.24 2.75 -16.54
CA ALA A 150 -1.29 3.52 -17.19
C ALA A 150 -0.88 4.00 -18.59
N ARG A 151 0.30 4.60 -18.73
CA ARG A 151 0.83 5.09 -20.01
C ARG A 151 0.95 3.97 -21.03
N GLU A 152 1.62 2.89 -20.64
CA GLU A 152 1.97 1.80 -21.55
C GLU A 152 0.73 0.99 -21.96
N SER A 153 -0.24 0.81 -21.05
CA SER A 153 -1.55 0.22 -21.38
C SER A 153 -2.28 1.01 -22.47
N PHE A 154 -2.27 2.34 -22.41
CA PHE A 154 -2.91 3.20 -23.42
C PHE A 154 -2.16 3.19 -24.76
N LEU A 155 -0.82 3.11 -24.74
CA LEU A 155 0.00 2.99 -25.96
C LEU A 155 -0.24 1.66 -26.67
N GLU A 156 -0.56 0.62 -25.93
CA GLU A 156 -0.90 -0.67 -26.48
C GLU A 156 -2.31 -0.70 -27.11
N GLY A 157 -3.25 0.04 -26.53
CA GLY A 157 -4.63 0.11 -26.98
C GLY A 157 -4.84 0.59 -28.43
N PRO A 158 -6.11 0.67 -28.87
CA PRO A 158 -6.47 1.14 -30.21
C PRO A 158 -5.84 2.50 -30.54
N PRO A 159 -5.60 2.84 -31.83
CA PRO A 159 -4.90 4.07 -32.23
C PRO A 159 -5.47 5.38 -31.65
N ILE A 160 -6.76 5.39 -31.34
CA ILE A 160 -7.44 6.54 -30.68
C ILE A 160 -6.96 6.68 -29.24
N MET A 161 -6.87 5.59 -28.48
CA MET A 161 -6.44 5.59 -27.07
C MET A 161 -4.96 5.96 -26.92
N ARG A 162 -4.11 5.61 -27.89
CA ARG A 162 -2.66 5.91 -27.85
C ARG A 162 -2.36 7.40 -27.70
N LYS A 163 -3.21 8.26 -28.27
CA LYS A 163 -3.09 9.73 -28.18
C LYS A 163 -3.30 10.24 -26.75
N PHE A 164 -4.05 9.50 -25.93
CA PHE A 164 -4.35 9.84 -24.54
C PHE A 164 -3.36 9.21 -23.55
N SER A 165 -2.33 8.49 -24.01
CA SER A 165 -1.36 7.81 -23.13
C SER A 165 -0.69 8.73 -22.13
N LYS A 166 -0.21 9.91 -22.56
CA LYS A 166 0.34 10.93 -21.64
C LYS A 166 -0.73 11.47 -20.69
N VAL A 167 -1.96 11.65 -21.14
CA VAL A 167 -3.06 12.13 -20.28
C VAL A 167 -3.35 11.09 -19.20
N ALA A 168 -3.35 9.80 -19.53
CA ALA A 168 -3.52 8.71 -18.57
C ALA A 168 -2.39 8.70 -17.52
N GLU A 169 -1.13 8.82 -17.96
CA GLU A 169 0.04 8.93 -17.08
C GLU A 169 -0.09 10.10 -16.09
N TYR A 170 -0.41 11.30 -16.58
CA TYR A 170 -0.59 12.48 -15.73
C TYR A 170 -1.79 12.35 -14.79
N THR A 171 -2.89 11.77 -15.25
CA THR A 171 -4.10 11.56 -14.43
C THR A 171 -3.81 10.62 -13.27
N GLU A 172 -3.09 9.53 -13.54
CA GLU A 172 -2.64 8.57 -12.54
C GLU A 172 -1.77 9.25 -11.48
N HIS A 173 -0.75 10.01 -11.89
CA HIS A 173 0.08 10.78 -10.98
C HIS A 173 -0.72 11.74 -10.10
N VAL A 174 -1.68 12.47 -10.68
CA VAL A 174 -2.53 13.41 -9.94
C VAL A 174 -3.41 12.68 -8.93
N PHE A 175 -4.01 11.55 -9.29
CA PHE A 175 -4.82 10.76 -8.35
C PHE A 175 -3.99 10.19 -7.21
N LEU A 176 -2.79 9.67 -7.46
CA LEU A 176 -1.89 9.24 -6.38
C LEU A 176 -1.48 10.39 -5.46
N CYS A 177 -1.20 11.58 -6.02
CA CYS A 177 -0.89 12.76 -5.22
C CYS A 177 -2.07 13.17 -4.33
N ILE A 178 -3.29 13.22 -4.87
CA ILE A 178 -4.50 13.54 -4.11
C ILE A 178 -4.72 12.51 -3.00
N TYR A 179 -4.59 11.22 -3.31
CA TYR A 179 -4.68 10.12 -2.35
C TYR A 179 -3.67 10.30 -1.21
N GLN A 180 -2.42 10.63 -1.52
CA GLN A 180 -1.37 10.81 -0.52
C GLN A 180 -1.66 12.04 0.36
N ILE A 181 -2.06 13.17 -0.22
CA ILE A 181 -2.41 14.39 0.52
C ILE A 181 -3.58 14.13 1.46
N GLY A 182 -4.62 13.44 0.99
CA GLY A 182 -5.78 13.06 1.80
C GLY A 182 -5.38 12.17 2.97
N THR A 183 -4.57 11.14 2.71
CA THR A 183 -4.08 10.22 3.75
C THR A 183 -3.24 10.95 4.81
N MET A 184 -2.34 11.85 4.39
CA MET A 184 -1.53 12.64 5.33
C MET A 184 -2.38 13.60 6.17
N SER A 185 -3.46 14.14 5.59
CA SER A 185 -4.40 15.00 6.31
C SER A 185 -5.13 14.23 7.41
N VAL A 186 -5.66 13.04 7.10
CA VAL A 186 -6.33 12.17 8.09
C VAL A 186 -5.37 11.78 9.21
N TYR A 187 -4.13 11.38 8.90
CA TYR A 187 -3.14 11.08 9.93
C TYR A 187 -2.82 12.27 10.82
N THR A 188 -2.70 13.47 10.26
CA THR A 188 -2.43 14.68 11.05
C THR A 188 -3.56 14.99 12.02
N VAL A 189 -4.82 14.90 11.56
CA VAL A 189 -6.01 15.09 12.41
C VAL A 189 -6.09 14.02 13.49
N PHE A 190 -5.82 12.76 13.15
CA PHE A 190 -5.82 11.65 14.09
C PHE A 190 -4.79 11.82 15.21
N VAL A 191 -3.55 12.17 14.86
CA VAL A 191 -2.49 12.42 15.84
C VAL A 191 -2.81 13.65 16.69
N ALA A 192 -3.33 14.72 16.08
CA ALA A 192 -3.75 15.93 16.81
C ALA A 192 -4.85 15.64 17.84
N ASN A 193 -5.88 14.87 17.46
CA ASN A 193 -6.93 14.44 18.38
C ASN A 193 -6.37 13.59 19.53
N SER A 194 -5.45 12.68 19.23
CA SER A 194 -4.85 11.81 20.25
C SER A 194 -4.06 12.63 21.27
N PHE A 195 -3.28 13.63 20.84
CA PHE A 195 -2.60 14.55 21.75
C PHE A 195 -3.56 15.44 22.54
N LYS A 196 -4.62 15.91 21.90
CA LYS A 196 -5.62 16.76 22.54
C LYS A 196 -6.29 16.05 23.72
N VAL A 197 -6.73 14.80 23.56
CA VAL A 197 -7.36 14.03 24.65
C VAL A 197 -6.44 13.95 25.87
N VAL A 198 -5.16 13.62 25.67
CA VAL A 198 -4.17 13.52 26.75
C VAL A 198 -3.91 14.89 27.39
N ALA A 199 -3.85 15.96 26.60
CA ALA A 199 -3.56 17.30 27.08
C ALA A 199 -4.75 17.94 27.82
N ASP A 200 -5.98 17.67 27.38
CA ASP A 200 -7.20 18.15 28.04
C ASP A 200 -7.31 17.56 29.46
N GLN A 201 -6.87 16.31 29.69
CA GLN A 201 -6.81 15.69 31.03
C GLN A 201 -5.87 16.43 31.99
N HIS A 202 -4.81 17.05 31.47
CA HIS A 202 -3.86 17.85 32.26
C HIS A 202 -4.25 19.33 32.37
N GLY A 203 -5.49 19.70 31.99
CA GLY A 203 -6.05 21.04 32.15
C GLY A 203 -5.72 22.01 31.01
N THR A 204 -5.15 21.54 29.90
CA THR A 204 -4.88 22.38 28.72
C THR A 204 -5.97 22.25 27.67
N ALA A 205 -7.04 23.04 27.80
CA ALA A 205 -8.13 23.07 26.82
C ALA A 205 -7.79 23.97 25.62
N ILE A 206 -6.97 23.47 24.70
CA ILE A 206 -6.56 24.19 23.47
C ILE A 206 -7.35 23.64 22.26
N ASP A 207 -7.63 24.49 21.27
CA ASP A 207 -8.28 24.09 20.02
C ASP A 207 -7.43 23.09 19.21
N ILE A 208 -8.07 22.07 18.61
CA ILE A 208 -7.41 21.03 17.82
C ILE A 208 -6.53 21.59 16.69
N ARG A 209 -6.90 22.72 16.09
CA ARG A 209 -6.15 23.34 14.98
C ARG A 209 -4.76 23.78 15.44
N LEU A 210 -4.61 24.18 16.71
CA LEU A 210 -3.32 24.54 17.27
C LEU A 210 -2.45 23.29 17.48
N TYR A 211 -3.01 22.15 17.87
CA TYR A 211 -2.28 20.88 17.88
C TYR A 211 -1.80 20.49 16.48
N MET A 212 -2.63 20.69 15.44
CA MET A 212 -2.21 20.45 14.05
C MET A 212 -1.05 21.38 13.64
N CYS A 213 -1.10 22.66 14.01
CA CYS A 213 0.01 23.60 13.77
C CYS A 213 1.28 23.21 14.54
N MET A 214 1.17 22.74 15.79
CA MET A 214 2.31 22.27 16.57
C MET A 214 2.92 21.01 15.95
N LEU A 215 2.11 20.08 15.43
CA LEU A 215 2.57 18.87 14.73
C LEU A 215 3.29 19.17 13.41
N LEU A 216 3.03 20.32 12.78
CA LEU A 216 3.73 20.71 11.56
C LEU A 216 5.25 20.80 11.77
N ILE A 217 5.70 21.29 12.94
CA ILE A 217 7.12 21.43 13.27
C ILE A 217 7.85 20.08 13.26
N PRO A 218 7.46 19.05 14.05
CA PRO A 218 8.10 17.75 14.00
C PRO A 218 7.91 17.05 12.64
N LEU A 219 6.79 17.25 11.94
CA LEU A 219 6.61 16.72 10.58
C LEU A 219 7.62 17.30 9.59
N ILE A 220 7.91 18.62 9.64
CA ILE A 220 8.97 19.24 8.82
C ILE A 220 10.34 18.66 9.17
N LEU A 221 10.63 18.48 10.46
CA LEU A 221 11.90 17.87 10.90
C LEU A 221 12.04 16.43 10.40
N LEU A 222 10.97 15.65 10.39
CA LEU A 222 10.96 14.29 9.82
C LEU A 222 11.26 14.30 8.32
N ASN A 223 10.80 15.30 7.57
CA ASN A 223 11.12 15.45 6.14
C ASN A 223 12.62 15.74 5.90
N PHE A 224 13.34 16.28 6.88
CA PHE A 224 14.80 16.48 6.77
C PHE A 224 15.63 15.22 7.02
N VAL A 225 15.01 14.12 7.46
CA VAL A 225 15.70 12.84 7.63
C VAL A 225 16.00 12.23 6.26
N ARG A 226 17.18 12.52 5.72
CA ARG A 226 17.63 12.03 4.40
C ARG A 226 17.91 10.53 4.36
N ASN A 227 18.14 9.90 5.52
CA ASN A 227 18.45 8.48 5.61
C ASN A 227 17.34 7.72 6.32
N LEU A 228 16.47 7.09 5.53
CA LEU A 228 15.33 6.30 5.98
C LEU A 228 15.74 5.11 6.87
N LYS A 229 17.01 4.69 6.86
CA LYS A 229 17.52 3.65 7.79
C LYS A 229 17.38 4.05 9.25
N TYR A 230 17.46 5.34 9.58
CA TYR A 230 17.23 5.82 10.95
C TYR A 230 15.76 5.71 11.37
N LEU A 231 14.83 5.70 10.42
CA LEU A 231 13.40 5.58 10.69
C LEU A 231 12.95 4.13 10.86
N ALA A 232 13.71 3.17 10.32
CA ALA A 232 13.40 1.74 10.39
C ALA A 232 13.20 1.22 11.84
N PRO A 233 14.11 1.44 12.80
CA PRO A 233 13.91 0.97 14.18
C PRO A 233 12.72 1.66 14.87
N LEU A 234 12.54 2.97 14.63
CA LEU A 234 11.38 3.71 15.15
C LEU A 234 10.07 3.16 14.59
N SER A 235 10.03 2.84 13.31
CA SER A 235 8.86 2.25 12.64
C SER A 235 8.54 0.85 13.17
N SER A 236 9.55 0.05 13.50
CA SER A 236 9.35 -1.25 14.16
C SER A 236 8.79 -1.10 15.57
N PHE A 237 9.30 -0.13 16.36
CA PHE A 237 8.74 0.18 17.68
C PHE A 237 7.29 0.67 17.57
N ALA A 238 7.00 1.58 16.64
CA ALA A 238 5.65 2.10 16.40
C ALA A 238 4.66 0.98 16.07
N LEU A 239 5.11 -0.06 15.34
CA LEU A 239 4.27 -1.22 15.05
C LEU A 239 3.94 -2.03 16.31
N VAL A 240 4.91 -2.26 17.19
CA VAL A 240 4.67 -2.95 18.48
C VAL A 240 3.68 -2.14 19.34
N ALA A 241 3.88 -0.83 19.43
CA ALA A 241 2.95 0.06 20.13
C ALA A 241 1.54 0.03 19.51
N THR A 242 1.44 -0.01 18.18
CA THR A 242 0.17 -0.12 17.45
C THR A 242 -0.54 -1.43 17.78
N VAL A 243 0.17 -2.56 17.77
CA VAL A 243 -0.39 -3.88 18.15
C VAL A 243 -0.86 -3.87 19.61
N ALA A 244 -0.09 -3.27 20.53
CA ALA A 244 -0.48 -3.13 21.92
C ALA A 244 -1.75 -2.27 22.08
N ALA A 245 -1.83 -1.14 21.36
CA ALA A 245 -3.00 -0.27 21.35
C ALA A 245 -4.25 -0.98 20.81
N PHE A 246 -4.11 -1.79 19.76
CA PHE A 246 -5.19 -2.67 19.30
C PHE A 246 -5.61 -3.67 20.37
N GLY A 247 -4.67 -4.31 21.06
CA GLY A 247 -4.97 -5.25 22.14
C GLY A 247 -5.77 -4.61 23.28
N VAL A 248 -5.38 -3.41 23.71
CA VAL A 248 -6.11 -2.64 24.74
C VAL A 248 -7.50 -2.26 24.23
N THR A 249 -7.60 -1.76 23.01
CA THR A 249 -8.88 -1.38 22.39
C THR A 249 -9.83 -2.58 22.35
N LEU A 250 -9.35 -3.75 21.92
CA LEU A 250 -10.15 -4.98 21.89
C LEU A 250 -10.64 -5.38 23.28
N LYS A 251 -9.80 -5.28 24.31
CA LYS A 251 -10.22 -5.54 25.69
C LYS A 251 -11.46 -4.70 26.07
N TYR A 252 -11.42 -3.38 25.84
CA TYR A 252 -12.54 -2.49 26.16
C TYR A 252 -13.79 -2.72 25.31
N VAL A 253 -13.60 -3.10 24.05
CA VAL A 253 -14.71 -3.45 23.16
C VAL A 253 -15.47 -4.68 23.65
N PHE A 254 -14.77 -5.66 24.23
CA PHE A 254 -15.39 -6.90 24.72
C PHE A 254 -15.92 -6.82 26.15
N THR A 255 -15.53 -5.82 26.93
CA THR A 255 -16.11 -5.57 28.26
C THR A 255 -17.53 -5.03 28.12
N ASP A 256 -18.51 -5.58 28.85
CA ASP A 256 -19.90 -5.10 28.91
C ASP A 256 -20.55 -4.80 27.54
N LEU A 257 -20.60 -5.81 26.67
CA LEU A 257 -21.26 -5.70 25.37
C LEU A 257 -22.79 -5.65 25.54
N PRO A 258 -23.47 -4.61 25.03
CA PRO A 258 -24.93 -4.55 25.05
C PRO A 258 -25.56 -5.56 24.09
N PRO A 259 -26.83 -5.92 24.29
CA PRO A 259 -27.53 -6.83 23.39
C PRO A 259 -27.70 -6.21 21.98
N LEU A 260 -27.64 -7.06 20.96
CA LEU A 260 -27.80 -6.68 19.55
C LEU A 260 -29.13 -5.97 19.25
N SER A 261 -30.17 -6.21 20.04
CA SER A 261 -31.48 -5.58 19.89
C SER A 261 -31.48 -4.07 20.13
N GLU A 262 -30.45 -3.53 20.79
CA GLU A 262 -30.29 -2.08 21.01
C GLU A 262 -29.59 -1.37 19.84
N ARG A 263 -29.26 -2.08 18.77
CA ARG A 263 -28.48 -1.58 17.63
C ARG A 263 -29.27 -1.72 16.34
N ASP A 264 -29.06 -0.75 15.45
CA ASP A 264 -29.79 -0.71 14.19
C ASP A 264 -29.21 -1.74 13.22
N PRO A 265 -30.03 -2.67 12.69
CA PRO A 265 -29.57 -3.62 11.68
C PRO A 265 -29.15 -2.92 10.39
N VAL A 266 -29.85 -1.85 10.03
CA VAL A 266 -29.62 -1.03 8.84
C VAL A 266 -29.78 0.43 9.24
N GLY A 267 -28.75 1.22 8.99
CA GLY A 267 -28.71 2.65 9.22
C GLY A 267 -29.34 3.44 8.07
N GLU A 268 -29.47 4.75 8.27
CA GLU A 268 -30.13 5.65 7.34
C GLU A 268 -29.41 5.72 5.98
N VAL A 269 -30.17 5.65 4.89
CA VAL A 269 -29.64 5.66 3.50
C VAL A 269 -28.77 6.88 3.20
N GLN A 270 -29.09 8.04 3.81
CA GLN A 270 -28.31 9.26 3.65
C GLN A 270 -26.86 9.14 4.15
N ASN A 271 -26.59 8.22 5.08
CA ASN A 271 -25.27 7.99 5.66
C ASN A 271 -24.49 6.86 4.95
N TRP A 272 -25.11 6.14 4.02
CA TRP A 272 -24.43 5.07 3.27
C TRP A 272 -23.20 5.55 2.47
N PRO A 273 -23.19 6.75 1.86
CA PRO A 273 -21.99 7.27 1.22
C PRO A 273 -20.82 7.49 2.21
N LEU A 274 -21.11 7.89 3.44
CA LEU A 274 -20.10 8.05 4.49
C LEU A 274 -19.52 6.69 4.89
N PHE A 275 -20.37 5.67 5.09
CA PHE A 275 -19.94 4.30 5.31
C PHE A 275 -19.03 3.80 4.18
N PHE A 276 -19.47 3.93 2.93
CA PHE A 276 -18.72 3.49 1.76
C PHE A 276 -17.35 4.19 1.67
N GLY A 277 -17.32 5.51 1.87
CA GLY A 277 -16.09 6.29 1.86
C GLY A 277 -15.11 5.86 2.95
N THR A 278 -15.58 5.65 4.19
CA THR A 278 -14.72 5.19 5.29
C THR A 278 -14.20 3.77 5.06
N VAL A 279 -15.03 2.87 4.54
CA VAL A 279 -14.60 1.48 4.26
C VAL A 279 -13.57 1.43 3.13
N ILE A 280 -13.76 2.20 2.05
CA ILE A 280 -12.74 2.32 0.99
C ILE A 280 -11.46 2.92 1.57
N PHE A 281 -11.54 4.03 2.30
CA PHE A 281 -10.37 4.64 2.92
C PHE A 281 -9.61 3.65 3.83
N ALA A 282 -10.32 2.81 4.58
CA ALA A 282 -9.70 1.80 5.41
C ALA A 282 -9.00 0.71 4.56
N LEU A 283 -9.68 0.17 3.55
CA LEU A 283 -9.20 -0.98 2.75
C LEU A 283 -8.17 -0.61 1.68
N GLU A 284 -8.04 0.66 1.34
CA GLU A 284 -7.17 1.11 0.26
C GLU A 284 -5.71 1.19 0.73
N ALA A 285 -4.93 0.15 0.43
CA ALA A 285 -3.47 0.14 0.60
C ALA A 285 -2.72 0.26 -0.74
N ILE A 286 -3.35 0.86 -1.75
CA ILE A 286 -2.85 0.82 -3.14
C ILE A 286 -1.42 1.30 -3.27
N GLY A 287 -0.98 2.32 -2.51
CA GLY A 287 0.38 2.85 -2.60
C GLY A 287 1.52 1.82 -2.40
N VAL A 288 1.26 0.67 -1.76
CA VAL A 288 2.28 -0.36 -1.52
C VAL A 288 2.12 -1.62 -2.37
N VAL A 289 0.99 -1.84 -3.03
CA VAL A 289 0.67 -3.12 -3.69
C VAL A 289 1.64 -3.45 -4.84
N VAL A 290 1.72 -2.60 -5.87
CA VAL A 290 2.63 -2.81 -7.02
C VAL A 290 4.09 -2.85 -6.57
N PRO A 291 4.61 -1.90 -5.76
CA PRO A 291 5.98 -1.97 -5.25
C PRO A 291 6.29 -3.28 -4.51
N LEU A 292 5.37 -3.76 -3.66
CA LEU A 292 5.57 -5.02 -2.94
C LEU A 292 5.62 -6.21 -3.89
N GLY A 293 4.78 -6.23 -4.92
CA GLY A 293 4.83 -7.24 -5.98
C GLY A 293 6.15 -7.22 -6.76
N ASN A 294 6.72 -6.03 -6.96
CA ASN A 294 7.98 -5.82 -7.66
C ASN A 294 9.21 -6.29 -6.87
N GLU A 295 9.18 -6.16 -5.55
CA GLU A 295 10.28 -6.54 -4.65
C GLU A 295 10.21 -8.02 -4.20
N MET A 296 9.24 -8.82 -4.66
CA MET A 296 9.09 -10.20 -4.21
C MET A 296 10.17 -11.14 -4.72
N ARG A 297 10.66 -12.03 -3.86
CA ARG A 297 11.51 -13.16 -4.26
C ARG A 297 10.82 -14.15 -5.23
N ARG A 298 9.50 -14.30 -5.11
CA ARG A 298 8.69 -15.23 -5.92
C ARG A 298 7.41 -14.55 -6.41
N PRO A 299 7.50 -13.63 -7.37
CA PRO A 299 6.36 -12.82 -7.82
C PRO A 299 5.26 -13.66 -8.49
N ARG A 300 5.60 -14.82 -9.08
CA ARG A 300 4.60 -15.81 -9.57
C ARG A 300 3.61 -16.29 -8.49
N LYS A 301 3.96 -16.19 -7.20
CA LYS A 301 3.08 -16.55 -6.06
C LYS A 301 2.27 -15.37 -5.52
N TYR A 302 2.41 -14.17 -6.10
CA TYR A 302 1.73 -12.98 -5.63
C TYR A 302 0.22 -13.08 -5.86
N LEU A 303 -0.17 -13.42 -7.09
CA LEU A 303 -1.55 -13.64 -7.52
C LEU A 303 -2.00 -15.10 -7.35
N GLY A 304 -3.30 -15.35 -7.61
CA GLY A 304 -3.98 -16.64 -7.49
C GLY A 304 -4.91 -16.73 -6.28
N LEU A 305 -5.76 -17.76 -6.24
CA LEU A 305 -6.77 -17.95 -5.17
C LEU A 305 -6.12 -18.01 -3.78
N THR A 306 -4.99 -18.70 -3.65
CA THR A 306 -4.16 -18.75 -2.44
C THR A 306 -2.88 -17.91 -2.57
N GLY A 307 -2.89 -16.91 -3.45
CA GLY A 307 -1.79 -15.98 -3.66
C GLY A 307 -1.44 -15.21 -2.39
N VAL A 308 -0.25 -14.62 -2.36
CA VAL A 308 0.15 -13.74 -1.24
C VAL A 308 -0.82 -12.57 -1.07
N LEU A 309 -1.31 -12.00 -2.18
CA LEU A 309 -2.30 -10.91 -2.15
C LEU A 309 -3.57 -11.31 -1.39
N ASN A 310 -4.21 -12.42 -1.74
CA ASN A 310 -5.44 -12.89 -1.07
C ASN A 310 -5.21 -13.26 0.39
N ARG A 311 -4.07 -13.89 0.70
CA ARG A 311 -3.69 -14.22 2.08
C ARG A 311 -3.40 -12.97 2.93
N GLY A 312 -3.08 -11.84 2.31
CA GLY A 312 -2.97 -10.55 2.98
C GLY A 312 -4.33 -9.88 3.16
N MET A 313 -5.10 -9.76 2.07
CA MET A 313 -6.36 -9.02 2.07
C MET A 313 -7.45 -9.67 2.93
N VAL A 314 -7.56 -11.00 2.96
CA VAL A 314 -8.62 -11.69 3.73
C VAL A 314 -8.52 -11.39 5.24
N PRO A 315 -7.36 -11.57 5.91
CA PRO A 315 -7.20 -11.16 7.31
C PRO A 315 -7.48 -9.67 7.55
N ILE A 316 -7.09 -8.79 6.64
CA ILE A 316 -7.32 -7.34 6.76
C ILE A 316 -8.84 -7.04 6.76
N VAL A 317 -9.57 -7.59 5.80
CA VAL A 317 -11.03 -7.39 5.69
C VAL A 317 -11.75 -7.97 6.90
N LEU A 318 -11.36 -9.17 7.35
CA LEU A 318 -11.92 -9.78 8.56
C LEU A 318 -11.65 -8.93 9.81
N LEU A 319 -10.44 -8.39 9.94
CA LEU A 319 -10.06 -7.51 11.04
C LEU A 319 -10.90 -6.22 11.04
N TYR A 320 -11.18 -5.64 9.88
CA TYR A 320 -12.01 -4.44 9.77
C TYR A 320 -13.48 -4.70 10.05
N ILE A 321 -14.01 -5.82 9.56
CA ILE A 321 -15.36 -6.30 9.91
C ILE A 321 -15.46 -6.47 11.42
N PHE A 322 -14.47 -7.14 12.02
CA PHE A 322 -14.44 -7.42 13.45
C PHE A 322 -14.43 -6.13 14.28
N MET A 323 -13.51 -5.21 13.96
CA MET A 323 -13.43 -3.91 14.63
C MET A 323 -14.68 -3.07 14.43
N GLY A 324 -15.19 -2.98 13.20
CA GLY A 324 -16.39 -2.21 12.87
C GLY A 324 -17.62 -2.75 13.57
N PHE A 325 -17.85 -4.06 13.51
CA PHE A 325 -18.99 -4.72 14.14
C PHE A 325 -18.95 -4.56 15.65
N PHE A 326 -17.92 -5.07 16.32
CA PHE A 326 -17.89 -5.05 17.79
C PHE A 326 -17.76 -3.64 18.36
N GLY A 327 -17.02 -2.75 17.69
CA GLY A 327 -16.93 -1.34 18.09
C GLY A 327 -18.28 -0.64 18.00
N TYR A 328 -19.06 -0.87 16.93
CA TYR A 328 -20.41 -0.33 16.81
C TYR A 328 -21.38 -0.93 17.84
N ILE A 329 -21.32 -2.23 18.09
CA ILE A 329 -22.14 -2.85 19.14
C ILE A 329 -21.82 -2.22 20.50
N LYS A 330 -20.55 -2.01 20.85
CA LYS A 330 -20.16 -1.40 22.12
C LYS A 330 -20.62 0.06 22.23
N TYR A 331 -20.29 0.91 21.26
CA TYR A 331 -20.42 2.36 21.41
C TYR A 331 -21.68 2.96 20.75
N GLY A 332 -22.27 2.32 19.74
CA GLY A 332 -23.49 2.77 19.09
C GLY A 332 -23.41 4.23 18.64
N ALA A 333 -24.39 5.05 19.05
CA ALA A 333 -24.42 6.48 18.75
C ALA A 333 -23.31 7.31 19.40
N LYS A 334 -22.62 6.78 20.41
CA LYS A 334 -21.45 7.44 21.03
C LYS A 334 -20.17 7.22 20.23
N THR A 335 -20.22 6.45 19.15
CA THR A 335 -19.03 6.16 18.34
C THR A 335 -18.45 7.45 17.76
N THR A 336 -17.19 7.72 18.06
CA THR A 336 -16.47 8.89 17.55
C THR A 336 -15.67 8.52 16.29
N GLY A 337 -14.98 9.50 15.70
CA GLY A 337 -14.19 9.31 14.48
C GLY A 337 -13.06 8.29 14.57
N SER A 338 -12.65 7.95 15.79
CA SER A 338 -11.72 6.85 16.06
C SER A 338 -12.12 6.17 17.35
N ILE A 339 -12.20 4.85 17.35
CA ILE A 339 -12.54 4.05 18.53
C ILE A 339 -11.62 4.32 19.74
N THR A 340 -10.39 4.76 19.51
CA THR A 340 -9.45 5.11 20.59
C THR A 340 -9.93 6.30 21.43
N LEU A 341 -10.71 7.20 20.83
CA LEU A 341 -11.29 8.35 21.53
C LEU A 341 -12.55 7.98 22.33
N ASN A 342 -13.00 6.73 22.24
CA ASN A 342 -14.11 6.19 23.02
C ASN A 342 -13.66 5.44 24.28
N LEU A 343 -12.35 5.39 24.55
CA LEU A 343 -11.81 4.80 25.77
C LEU A 343 -12.10 5.71 26.98
N PRO A 344 -12.32 5.13 28.17
CA PRO A 344 -12.58 5.91 29.39
C PRO A 344 -11.39 6.83 29.73
N GLU A 345 -11.67 8.11 29.92
CA GLU A 345 -10.67 9.14 30.23
C GLU A 345 -10.17 9.08 31.69
N ASP A 346 -10.87 8.37 32.57
CA ASP A 346 -10.55 8.23 33.99
C ASP A 346 -9.51 7.13 34.29
N GLU A 347 -9.25 6.24 33.33
CA GLU A 347 -8.25 5.16 33.44
C GLU A 347 -6.99 5.43 32.58
N LEU A 348 -6.86 6.62 32.00
CA LEU A 348 -5.80 7.02 31.07
C LEU A 348 -4.63 7.74 31.74
#